data_AF-A0A8J6NZP2-F1
#
_entry.id   AF-A0A8J6NZP2-F1
#
_cell.length_a   1.000
_cell.length_b   1.000
_cell.length_c   1.000
_cell.angle_alpha   90.00
_cell.angle_beta   90.00
_cell.angle_gamma   90.00
#
_symmetry.space_group_name_H-M   'P 1'
#
loop_
_entity.id
_entity.type
_entity.pdbx_description
1 polymer ?
#
loop_
_entity_poly.entity_id
_entity_poly.type
_entity_poly.pdbx_seq_one_letter_code
_entity_poly.pdbx_strand_id
1 'polypeptide(L)'
;MADFYINVFLDDEKLKKIKDAGLGDQLAEIDGKKALQVGMTQKDQKKLVKGFDNLTFDDSNACVLPAEGEKTLLNIILEMKSVDVMKFAITKLYNPLKGRDVFGRGTGMR
;
A
#
# COMPACT_ATOMS: atom_id res chain seq x y z
N MET A 1 16.32 1.16 6.59
CA MET A 1 16.02 0.04 5.68
C MET A 1 14.55 -0.29 5.84
N ALA A 2 13.86 -0.64 4.76
CA ALA A 2 12.49 -1.14 4.88
C ALA A 2 12.53 -2.54 5.48
N ASP A 3 11.63 -2.82 6.43
CA ASP A 3 11.56 -4.12 7.10
C ASP A 3 10.60 -5.07 6.36
N PHE A 4 9.67 -4.51 5.58
CA PHE A 4 8.65 -5.23 4.81
C PHE A 4 8.46 -4.57 3.45
N TYR A 5 7.94 -5.32 2.48
CA TYR A 5 7.72 -4.84 1.11
C TYR A 5 6.28 -5.11 0.65
N ILE A 6 5.78 -4.30 -0.29
CA ILE A 6 4.56 -4.62 -1.04
C ILE A 6 4.96 -4.89 -2.47
N ASN A 7 4.58 -6.06 -2.96
CA ASN A 7 4.75 -6.46 -4.34
C ASN A 7 3.50 -6.05 -5.11
N VAL A 8 3.64 -4.99 -5.91
CA VAL A 8 2.57 -4.51 -6.80
C VAL A 8 2.89 -4.99 -8.21
N PHE A 9 2.22 -6.04 -8.67
CA PHE A 9 2.41 -6.54 -10.02
C PHE A 9 1.88 -5.54 -11.06
N LEU A 10 2.69 -5.28 -12.07
CA LEU A 10 2.37 -4.34 -13.12
C LEU A 10 2.13 -5.07 -14.44
N ASP A 11 0.91 -4.92 -14.95
CA ASP A 11 0.57 -5.26 -16.32
C ASP A 11 1.21 -4.27 -17.31
N ASP A 12 1.21 -4.60 -18.61
CA ASP A 12 1.80 -3.77 -19.68
C ASP A 12 1.31 -2.31 -19.67
N GLU A 13 0.03 -2.08 -19.38
CA GLU A 13 -0.54 -0.74 -19.29
C GLU A 13 0.00 0.06 -18.09
N LYS A 14 0.07 -0.58 -16.91
CA LYS A 14 0.57 0.06 -15.69
C LYS A 14 2.07 0.31 -15.80
N LEU A 15 2.81 -0.62 -16.41
CA LEU A 15 4.23 -0.49 -16.72
C LEU A 15 4.54 0.76 -17.54
N LYS A 16 3.76 1.04 -18.59
CA LYS A 16 3.92 2.25 -19.38
C LYS A 16 3.75 3.51 -18.53
N LYS A 17 2.72 3.55 -17.67
CA LYS A 17 2.46 4.70 -16.78
C LYS A 17 3.58 4.91 -15.76
N ILE A 18 4.09 3.83 -15.17
CA ILE A 18 5.21 3.88 -14.22
C ILE A 18 6.49 4.36 -14.90
N LYS A 19 6.78 3.88 -16.12
CA LYS A 19 7.92 4.36 -16.91
C LYS A 19 7.79 5.83 -17.29
N ASP A 20 6.61 6.26 -17.70
CA ASP A 20 6.31 7.67 -18.03
C ASP A 20 6.44 8.58 -16.81
N ALA A 21 6.09 8.07 -15.63
CA ALA A 21 6.31 8.74 -14.36
C ALA A 21 7.80 8.83 -13.94
N GLY A 22 8.73 8.20 -14.67
CA GLY A 22 10.14 8.16 -14.33
C GLY A 22 10.51 7.14 -13.24
N LEU A 23 9.62 6.16 -13.00
CA LEU A 23 9.78 5.14 -11.95
C LEU A 23 10.21 3.77 -12.52
N GLY A 24 10.63 3.74 -13.78
CA GLY A 24 11.07 2.53 -14.45
C GLY A 24 12.25 1.85 -13.75
N ASP A 25 13.13 2.62 -13.12
CA ASP A 25 14.31 2.11 -12.41
C ASP A 25 13.98 1.45 -11.07
N GLN A 26 12.79 1.68 -10.52
CA GLN A 26 12.35 1.08 -9.26
C GLN A 26 11.55 -0.21 -9.47
N LEU A 27 11.40 -0.64 -10.72
CA LEU A 27 10.77 -1.92 -11.07
C LEU A 27 11.67 -3.08 -10.62
N ALA A 28 11.13 -3.94 -9.76
CA ALA A 28 11.72 -5.22 -9.39
C ALA A 28 11.15 -6.34 -10.26
N GLU A 29 11.96 -7.37 -10.50
CA GLU A 29 11.51 -8.59 -11.18
C GLU A 29 11.24 -9.66 -10.12
N ILE A 30 9.97 -10.04 -9.97
CA ILE A 30 9.49 -11.02 -8.99
C ILE A 30 8.76 -12.11 -9.75
N ASP A 31 9.18 -13.36 -9.62
CA ASP A 31 8.61 -14.50 -10.33
C ASP A 31 8.57 -14.30 -11.87
N GLY A 32 9.58 -13.62 -12.44
CA GLY A 32 9.66 -13.31 -13.87
C GLY A 32 8.64 -12.26 -14.35
N LYS A 33 7.94 -11.60 -13.43
CA LYS A 33 7.02 -10.48 -13.70
C LYS A 33 7.57 -9.18 -13.13
N LYS A 34 7.27 -8.07 -13.79
CA LYS A 34 7.64 -6.74 -13.29
C LYS A 34 6.67 -6.34 -12.19
N ALA A 35 7.23 -6.02 -11.04
CA ALA A 35 6.50 -5.55 -9.88
C ALA A 35 7.19 -4.34 -9.27
N LEU A 36 6.43 -3.46 -8.63
CA LEU A 36 7.01 -2.44 -7.76
C LEU A 36 7.14 -2.99 -6.36
N GLN A 37 8.33 -2.88 -5.79
CA GLN A 37 8.57 -3.15 -4.37
C GLN A 37 8.46 -1.86 -3.58
N VAL A 38 7.36 -1.70 -2.86
CA VAL A 38 7.14 -0.55 -1.99
C VAL A 38 7.63 -0.91 -0.59
N GLY A 39 8.73 -0.30 -0.17
CA GLY A 39 9.27 -0.49 1.17
C GLY A 39 8.36 0.11 2.25
N MET A 40 8.15 -0.63 3.32
CA MET A 40 7.39 -0.19 4.49
C MET A 40 8.07 -0.56 5.80
N THR A 41 7.62 0.10 6.88
CA THR A 41 8.05 -0.25 8.24
C THR A 41 7.10 -1.26 8.87
N GLN A 42 7.56 -1.97 9.90
CA GLN A 42 6.73 -2.91 10.67
C GLN A 42 5.44 -2.27 11.24
N LYS A 43 5.46 -0.95 11.52
CA LYS A 43 4.28 -0.23 12.02
C LYS A 43 3.22 -0.07 10.93
N ASP A 44 3.63 0.20 9.70
CA ASP A 44 2.74 0.34 8.55
C ASP A 44 2.16 -1.02 8.16
N GLN A 45 2.99 -2.06 8.20
CA GLN A 45 2.56 -3.45 8.01
C GLN A 45 1.43 -3.84 8.96
N LYS A 46 1.61 -3.60 10.28
CA LYS A 46 0.56 -3.89 11.28
C LYS A 46 -0.73 -3.10 11.06
N LYS A 47 -0.64 -1.88 10.53
CA LYS A 47 -1.83 -1.08 10.18
C LYS A 47 -2.54 -1.63 8.95
N LEU A 48 -1.77 -2.04 7.93
CA LEU A 48 -2.31 -2.67 6.73
C LEU A 48 -3.07 -3.96 7.06
N VAL A 49 -2.47 -4.86 7.85
CA VAL A 49 -3.13 -6.11 8.28
C VAL A 49 -4.42 -5.82 9.05
N LYS A 50 -4.46 -4.76 9.86
CA LYS A 50 -5.69 -4.33 10.54
C LYS A 50 -6.73 -3.69 9.62
N GLY A 51 -6.31 -3.13 8.49
CA GLY A 51 -7.21 -2.56 7.48
C GLY A 51 -7.68 -3.59 6.46
N PHE A 52 -6.93 -4.68 6.29
CA PHE A 52 -7.17 -5.75 5.34
C PHE A 52 -6.95 -7.10 6.03
N ASP A 53 -8.02 -7.71 6.54
CA ASP A 53 -7.96 -9.02 7.21
C ASP A 53 -7.40 -10.15 6.32
N ASN A 54 -7.48 -10.00 5.00
CA ASN A 54 -6.99 -10.98 4.02
C ASN A 54 -5.58 -10.68 3.48
N LEU A 55 -4.80 -9.81 4.14
CA LEU A 55 -3.43 -9.55 3.71
C LEU A 55 -2.50 -10.67 4.17
N THR A 56 -1.85 -11.33 3.22
CA THR A 56 -0.85 -12.37 3.48
C THR A 56 0.53 -11.86 3.14
N PHE A 57 1.51 -12.20 3.99
CA PHE A 57 2.92 -11.91 3.78
C PHE A 57 3.64 -13.21 3.45
N ASP A 58 4.57 -13.15 2.51
CA ASP A 58 5.48 -14.24 2.16
C ASP A 58 6.74 -14.25 3.06
N ASP A 59 7.55 -15.29 2.91
CA ASP A 59 8.80 -15.49 3.68
C ASP A 59 9.83 -14.37 3.48
N SER A 60 9.71 -13.56 2.42
CA SER A 60 10.59 -12.40 2.19
C SER A 60 10.08 -11.13 2.88
N ASN A 61 9.10 -11.24 3.78
CA ASN A 61 8.42 -10.09 4.40
C ASN A 61 7.73 -9.17 3.37
N ALA A 62 7.41 -9.71 2.19
CA ALA A 62 6.66 -8.99 1.18
C ALA A 62 5.17 -9.39 1.22
N CYS A 63 4.28 -8.56 0.70
CA CYS A 63 2.86 -8.89 0.57
C CYS A 63 2.28 -8.37 -0.74
N VAL A 64 1.16 -8.96 -1.16
CA VAL A 64 0.40 -8.49 -2.31
C VAL A 64 -0.89 -7.88 -1.79
N LEU A 65 -1.14 -6.63 -2.15
CA LEU A 65 -2.41 -5.97 -1.83
C LEU A 65 -3.55 -6.56 -2.68
N PRO A 66 -4.77 -6.65 -2.15
CA PRO A 66 -5.95 -6.95 -2.96
C PRO A 66 -6.20 -5.81 -3.96
N ALA A 67 -6.99 -6.08 -5.00
CA ALA A 67 -7.21 -5.16 -6.13
C ALA A 67 -7.62 -3.72 -5.73
N GLU A 68 -8.36 -3.54 -4.64
CA GLU A 68 -8.71 -2.22 -4.11
C GLU A 68 -7.52 -1.47 -3.53
N GLY A 69 -6.72 -2.17 -2.70
CA GLY A 69 -5.51 -1.60 -2.10
C GLY A 69 -4.44 -1.31 -3.16
N GLU A 70 -4.25 -2.25 -4.10
CA GLU A 70 -3.31 -2.12 -5.21
C GLU A 70 -3.61 -0.89 -6.07
N LYS A 71 -4.86 -0.70 -6.50
CA LYS A 71 -5.28 0.47 -7.30
C LYS A 71 -5.03 1.79 -6.57
N THR A 72 -5.34 1.82 -5.27
CA THR A 72 -5.14 3.02 -4.45
C THR A 72 -3.66 3.35 -4.35
N LEU A 73 -2.83 2.33 -4.11
CA LEU A 73 -1.39 2.51 -3.97
C LEU A 73 -0.75 2.92 -5.32
N LEU A 74 -1.14 2.27 -6.42
CA LEU A 74 -0.72 2.64 -7.77
C LEU A 74 -1.07 4.08 -8.14
N ASN A 75 -2.30 4.52 -7.84
CA ASN A 75 -2.70 5.91 -8.11
C ASN A 75 -1.82 6.90 -7.34
N ILE A 76 -1.53 6.61 -6.07
CA ILE A 76 -0.66 7.46 -5.25
C ILE A 76 0.76 7.45 -5.80
N ILE A 77 1.30 6.30 -6.22
CA ILE A 77 2.62 6.21 -6.85
C ILE A 77 2.68 7.07 -8.12
N LEU A 78 1.65 7.01 -8.96
CA LEU A 78 1.58 7.79 -10.20
C LEU A 78 1.46 9.29 -9.93
N GLU A 79 0.70 9.68 -8.91
CA GLU A 79 0.51 11.06 -8.50
C GLU A 79 1.78 11.66 -7.88
N MET A 80 2.43 10.90 -6.98
CA MET A 80 3.64 11.32 -6.28
C MET A 80 4.92 11.10 -7.10
N LYS A 81 4.85 10.30 -8.16
CA LYS A 81 5.99 9.83 -8.97
C LYS A 81 7.14 9.32 -8.10
N SER A 82 6.79 8.56 -7.06
CA SER A 82 7.73 8.00 -6.08
C SER A 82 7.22 6.68 -5.53
N VAL A 83 8.14 5.82 -5.10
CA VAL A 83 7.83 4.54 -4.45
C VAL A 83 7.81 4.68 -2.92
N ASP A 84 8.34 5.78 -2.37
CA ASP A 84 8.30 6.12 -0.94
C ASP A 84 6.94 6.70 -0.49
N VAL A 85 5.85 6.18 -1.05
CA VAL A 85 4.50 6.68 -0.78
C VAL A 85 3.85 6.04 0.43
N MET A 86 4.52 5.09 1.09
CA MET A 86 3.87 4.23 2.06
C MET A 86 3.29 4.99 3.27
N LYS A 87 3.98 6.04 3.73
CA LYS A 87 3.47 6.92 4.80
C LYS A 87 2.18 7.62 4.42
N PHE A 88 1.97 7.93 3.15
CA PHE A 88 0.74 8.55 2.65
C PHE A 88 -0.31 7.49 2.33
N ALA A 89 0.08 6.42 1.63
CA ALA A 89 -0.77 5.30 1.29
C ALA A 89 -1.41 4.67 2.53
N ILE A 90 -0.67 4.51 3.63
CA ILE A 90 -1.22 3.96 4.88
C ILE A 90 -2.39 4.80 5.42
N THR A 91 -2.39 6.11 5.24
CA THR A 91 -3.50 6.96 5.71
C THR A 91 -4.78 6.76 4.90
N LYS A 92 -4.66 6.32 3.64
CA LYS A 92 -5.78 6.01 2.75
C LYS A 92 -6.24 4.56 2.89
N LEU A 93 -5.27 3.64 3.01
CA LEU A 93 -5.45 2.20 3.09
C LEU A 93 -5.92 1.75 4.48
N TYR A 94 -5.42 2.39 5.55
CA TYR A 94 -5.82 2.12 6.92
C TYR A 94 -6.58 3.32 7.49
N ASN A 95 -7.89 3.13 7.69
CA ASN A 95 -8.72 4.09 8.39
C ASN A 95 -9.05 3.56 9.80
N PRO A 96 -8.42 4.08 10.88
CA PRO A 96 -8.69 3.63 12.25
C PRO A 96 -10.13 3.93 12.72
N LEU A 97 -10.92 4.68 11.93
CA LEU A 97 -12.33 4.99 12.19
C LEU A 97 -13.30 4.05 11.45
N LYS A 98 -12.83 3.23 10.49
CA LYS A 98 -13.66 2.14 9.92
C LYS A 98 -13.87 1.09 11.02
N GLY A 99 -15.00 1.17 11.72
CA GLY A 99 -15.34 0.31 12.86
C GLY A 99 -15.40 1.02 14.21
N ARG A 100 -15.10 2.32 14.27
CA ARG A 100 -15.44 3.14 15.43
C ARG A 100 -16.62 4.02 15.03
N ASP A 101 -17.82 3.56 15.36
CA ASP A 101 -18.96 4.46 15.48
C ASP A 101 -18.48 5.67 16.29
N VAL A 102 -18.55 6.85 15.69
CA VAL A 102 -18.37 8.13 16.40
C VAL A 102 -19.60 8.42 17.28
N PHE A 103 -20.24 7.37 17.79
CA PHE A 103 -21.38 7.41 18.71
C PHE A 103 -20.88 7.00 20.08
N GLY A 104 -20.35 7.98 20.81
CA GLY A 104 -19.79 7.71 22.12
C GLY A 104 -19.41 8.95 22.90
N ARG A 105 -20.45 9.67 23.35
CA ARG A 105 -20.46 10.65 24.47
C ARG A 105 -20.09 12.09 24.14
N GLY A 106 -21.04 12.77 23.49
CA GLY A 106 -21.18 14.24 23.48
C GLY A 106 -22.52 14.75 24.01
N THR A 107 -23.44 13.90 24.48
CA THR A 107 -24.61 14.34 25.27
C THR A 107 -24.26 14.36 26.74
N GLY A 108 -23.46 15.36 27.13
CA GLY A 108 -23.43 15.85 28.50
C GLY A 108 -24.72 16.60 28.80
N MET A 109 -25.82 15.87 28.96
CA MET A 109 -26.96 16.34 29.75
C MET A 109 -26.58 16.18 31.21
N ARG A 110 -26.11 17.27 31.81
CA ARG A 110 -26.22 17.57 33.24
C ARG A 110 -26.41 19.06 33.40
#